data_AF-A0A9X3J264-F1
#
_entry.id   AF-A0A9X3J264-F1
#
_cell.length_a   1.000
_cell.length_b   1.000
_cell.length_c   1.000
_cell.angle_alpha   90.00
_cell.angle_beta   90.00
_cell.angle_gamma   90.00
#
_symmetry.space_group_name_H-M   'P 1'
#
loop_
_entity.id
_entity.type
_entity.pdbx_description
1 polymer ?
#
loop_
_entity_poly.entity_id
_entity_poly.type
_entity_poly.pdbx_seq_one_letter_code
_entity_poly.pdbx_strand_id
1 'polypeptide(L)'
;MASLAPGCVDEPAIVGACAGIGDCPERQVCVLLGPDGGVGACVTPMPTPGFPGTGNNPLNLDLFNELDVLFVVDDSPAIAPRLPQVAAAMTAFAAALQATEPAPSLRFGVTTTDAGNPRCAAAEAGALRMESCRARLDEFVDADAGVDAREACTAACSLASLELTPTPGPDGEVAVRPWLEVGGNGGNLPDGVELAEALRCAVPQGVAGCEFTSPLASLERAVARSEDEADPAYGFLRETADLLVVVISAGNDCSVAPGHEAIFSDNQVFWGDLQLPDLSPAICWRAGVVCDGPGPVYDDCRPIDRGDDGAEASPEQAVLTSVQHFAEMLQYLQLLRQTVDVKARVRLFSVAGVPPEGQAIPYADADEPGFQTQHGIGPGCSDTIAAPPPVRLLAADDATELEELPAASICEPDWSDAFTRAAVVASENLGPNCYPRCVFDWDPETPELDHVCDVGAIIFTENSEDRGAAVCPRGRRVGQPGRLAALLHRPHRRRARPALRRGGLQPRARAVAVRARSAGDVLLRLVPGVGESGRRLPGAVRCLLRHVVIDMSKGTCHSMAGGARLDGGERP
;
A
#
# COMPACT_ATOMS: atom_id res chain seq x y z
N MET A 1 -7.93 31.05 -40.65
CA MET A 1 -8.69 31.23 -39.39
C MET A 1 -8.65 29.90 -38.66
N ALA A 2 -7.67 29.73 -37.77
CA ALA A 2 -7.52 28.54 -36.94
C ALA A 2 -7.31 29.02 -35.51
N SER A 3 -8.29 28.71 -34.67
CA SER A 3 -8.30 28.95 -33.23
C SER A 3 -7.50 27.83 -32.56
N LEU A 4 -6.49 28.18 -31.78
CA LEU A 4 -5.81 27.26 -30.87
C LEU A 4 -6.37 27.49 -29.47
N ALA A 5 -6.78 26.39 -28.84
CA ALA A 5 -7.20 26.34 -27.44
C ALA A 5 -5.99 26.36 -26.48
N PRO A 6 -6.18 26.79 -25.22
CA PRO A 6 -5.12 27.06 -24.25
C PRO A 6 -4.83 25.85 -23.34
N GLY A 7 -3.64 25.81 -22.73
CA GLY A 7 -3.32 24.86 -21.66
C GLY A 7 -2.09 25.26 -20.86
N CYS A 8 -2.25 25.23 -19.53
CA CYS A 8 -1.24 25.34 -18.46
C CYS A 8 -0.88 26.75 -17.97
N VAL A 9 -1.74 27.33 -17.13
CA VAL A 9 -1.31 28.04 -15.90
C VAL A 9 -2.42 27.90 -14.86
N ASP A 10 -2.08 27.45 -13.65
CA ASP A 10 -2.54 28.00 -12.36
C ASP A 10 -2.04 27.14 -11.19
N GLU A 11 -1.05 27.65 -10.43
CA GLU A 11 -1.12 27.89 -8.98
C GLU A 11 0.13 28.69 -8.52
N PRO A 12 0.05 29.47 -7.40
CA PRO A 12 0.80 30.72 -7.26
C PRO A 12 2.13 30.56 -6.52
N ALA A 13 3.21 31.09 -7.12
CA ALA A 13 4.46 31.35 -6.41
C ALA A 13 4.44 32.72 -5.70
N ILE A 14 5.08 32.72 -4.54
CA ILE A 14 5.29 33.83 -3.61
C ILE A 14 5.85 35.08 -4.32
N VAL A 15 5.30 36.25 -3.94
CA VAL A 15 5.53 37.57 -4.52
C VAL A 15 6.86 38.21 -4.06
N GLY A 16 7.62 38.74 -5.03
CA GLY A 16 8.69 39.77 -4.89
C GLY A 16 10.04 39.35 -5.51
N ALA A 17 10.68 40.04 -6.46
CA ALA A 17 10.46 41.34 -7.10
C ALA A 17 10.93 41.33 -8.57
N CYS A 18 10.01 41.57 -9.51
CA CYS A 18 10.22 42.42 -10.69
C CYS A 18 9.18 43.53 -10.52
N ALA A 19 9.59 44.80 -10.52
CA ALA A 19 8.76 45.91 -10.07
C ALA A 19 7.67 46.28 -11.09
N GLY A 20 6.64 45.45 -11.23
CA GLY A 20 5.44 45.71 -12.05
C GLY A 20 5.10 44.55 -12.99
N ILE A 21 3.83 44.15 -13.04
CA ILE A 21 3.26 43.08 -13.89
C ILE A 21 3.22 43.51 -15.38
N GLY A 22 4.20 44.25 -15.89
CA GLY A 22 4.13 44.85 -17.23
C GLY A 22 5.43 45.04 -18.02
N ASP A 23 6.62 44.84 -17.45
CA ASP A 23 7.88 45.22 -18.12
C ASP A 23 8.63 44.08 -18.83
N CYS A 24 8.13 42.85 -18.73
CA CYS A 24 8.42 41.73 -19.65
C CYS A 24 7.89 41.96 -21.09
N PRO A 25 8.67 42.21 -22.17
CA PRO A 25 8.15 42.06 -23.53
C PRO A 25 7.56 40.66 -23.73
N GLU A 26 6.53 40.52 -24.59
CA GLU A 26 5.95 39.21 -24.94
C GLU A 26 7.08 38.20 -25.27
N ARG A 27 7.09 37.07 -24.53
CA ARG A 27 8.06 35.94 -24.62
C ARG A 27 9.37 36.05 -23.83
N GLN A 28 9.47 36.87 -22.79
CA GLN A 28 10.60 36.83 -21.84
C GLN A 28 10.18 36.37 -20.44
N VAL A 29 11.10 35.75 -19.70
CA VAL A 29 10.89 35.27 -18.32
C VAL A 29 11.80 36.07 -17.37
N CYS A 30 11.26 36.51 -16.23
CA CYS A 30 12.04 37.22 -15.22
C CYS A 30 12.79 36.22 -14.32
N VAL A 31 14.12 36.31 -14.26
CA VAL A 31 14.96 35.45 -13.41
C VAL A 31 15.65 36.32 -12.36
N LEU A 32 15.59 35.90 -11.10
CA LEU A 32 16.27 36.57 -9.98
C LEU A 32 17.74 36.15 -9.94
N LEU A 33 18.65 37.11 -10.02
CA LEU A 33 20.08 36.86 -9.94
C LEU A 33 20.59 37.23 -8.54
N GLY A 34 20.87 36.21 -7.73
CA GLY A 34 21.59 36.33 -6.45
C GLY A 34 20.73 36.22 -5.18
N PRO A 35 21.36 35.89 -4.04
CA PRO A 35 20.67 35.58 -2.77
C PRO A 35 20.00 36.78 -2.08
N ASP A 36 20.30 38.01 -2.51
CA ASP A 36 19.82 39.23 -1.85
C ASP A 36 18.60 39.88 -2.53
N GLY A 37 17.96 39.20 -3.50
CA GLY A 37 16.64 39.57 -4.04
C GLY A 37 16.54 40.92 -4.77
N GLY A 38 17.66 41.53 -5.15
CA GLY A 38 17.69 42.95 -5.57
C GLY A 38 17.50 43.24 -7.06
N VAL A 39 17.75 42.29 -7.97
CA VAL A 39 17.70 42.58 -9.42
C VAL A 39 17.16 41.37 -10.21
N GLY A 40 15.98 41.53 -10.80
CA GLY A 40 15.43 40.60 -11.79
C GLY A 40 15.85 41.01 -13.21
N ALA A 41 16.31 40.06 -14.02
CA ALA A 41 16.60 40.27 -15.44
C ALA A 41 15.56 39.56 -16.31
N CYS A 42 15.04 40.24 -17.32
CA CYS A 42 14.19 39.62 -18.34
C CYS A 42 15.09 38.91 -19.35
N VAL A 43 15.05 37.58 -19.37
CA VAL A 43 15.79 36.76 -20.32
C VAL A 43 14.86 36.27 -21.42
N THR A 44 15.33 36.39 -22.66
CA THR A 44 14.66 35.77 -23.80
C THR A 44 15.03 34.29 -23.79
N PRO A 45 14.07 33.34 -23.80
CA PRO A 45 14.40 31.94 -23.98
C PRO A 45 15.17 31.83 -25.29
N MET A 46 16.45 31.44 -25.23
CA MET A 46 17.21 31.24 -26.44
C MET A 46 16.53 30.14 -27.26
N PRO A 47 16.28 30.33 -28.56
CA PRO A 47 15.84 29.24 -29.41
C PRO A 47 16.92 28.17 -29.36
N THR A 48 16.57 27.00 -28.83
CA THR A 48 17.45 25.82 -28.81
C THR A 48 18.05 25.65 -30.21
N PRO A 49 19.37 25.83 -30.38
CA PRO A 49 20.02 25.50 -31.63
C PRO A 49 19.73 24.03 -31.91
N GLY A 50 19.17 23.74 -33.09
CA GLY A 50 18.91 22.38 -33.51
C GLY A 50 20.22 21.62 -33.61
N PHE A 51 20.63 20.96 -32.52
CA PHE A 51 21.73 20.01 -32.52
C PHE A 51 21.30 18.81 -33.38
N PRO A 52 21.94 18.57 -34.54
CA PRO A 52 21.67 17.40 -35.33
C PRO A 52 22.47 16.24 -34.72
N GLY A 53 21.79 15.31 -34.05
CA GLY A 53 22.28 13.93 -33.95
C GLY A 53 22.76 13.41 -32.60
N THR A 54 22.55 14.10 -31.47
CA THR A 54 22.74 13.47 -30.15
C THR A 54 21.43 12.85 -29.68
N GLY A 55 21.43 11.53 -29.43
CA GLY A 55 20.24 10.81 -28.98
C GLY A 55 19.74 11.35 -27.63
N ASN A 56 18.64 12.10 -27.68
CA ASN A 56 17.86 12.58 -26.55
C ASN A 56 17.15 11.43 -25.81
N ASN A 57 17.91 10.50 -25.23
CA ASN A 57 17.35 9.43 -24.43
C ASN A 57 17.57 9.75 -22.95
N PRO A 58 16.50 10.07 -22.17
CA PRO A 58 16.61 10.18 -20.73
C PRO A 58 17.20 8.89 -20.14
N LEU A 59 17.93 9.03 -19.04
CA LEU A 59 18.47 7.90 -18.28
C LEU A 59 17.30 7.23 -17.55
N ASN A 60 17.05 5.95 -17.82
CA ASN A 60 15.99 5.22 -17.15
C ASN A 60 16.50 4.66 -15.81
N LEU A 61 16.09 5.32 -14.73
CA LEU A 61 16.27 4.81 -13.39
C LEU A 61 15.02 3.96 -13.08
N ASP A 62 14.98 2.73 -13.59
CA ASP A 62 13.92 1.72 -13.29
C ASP A 62 13.91 1.28 -11.81
N LEU A 63 14.47 2.08 -10.91
CA LEU A 63 14.75 1.72 -9.52
C LEU A 63 13.49 1.59 -8.65
N PHE A 64 12.35 2.08 -9.14
CA PHE A 64 11.09 2.16 -8.38
C PHE A 64 9.89 1.70 -9.23
N ASN A 65 10.14 0.83 -10.22
CA ASN A 65 9.07 0.25 -11.06
C ASN A 65 8.64 -1.12 -10.53
N GLU A 66 8.34 -1.20 -9.23
CA GLU A 66 8.07 -2.43 -8.52
C GLU A 66 6.71 -2.37 -7.81
N LEU A 67 5.93 -3.44 -7.90
CA LEU A 67 4.65 -3.58 -7.20
C LEU A 67 4.54 -4.97 -6.57
N ASP A 68 4.30 -5.00 -5.28
CA ASP A 68 3.93 -6.19 -4.53
C ASP A 68 2.41 -6.21 -4.35
N VAL A 69 1.79 -7.36 -4.60
CA VAL A 69 0.35 -7.57 -4.42
C VAL A 69 0.15 -8.71 -3.44
N LEU A 70 -0.51 -8.44 -2.32
CA LEU A 70 -0.86 -9.45 -1.33
C LEU A 70 -2.37 -9.72 -1.37
N PHE A 71 -2.75 -10.92 -1.78
CA PHE A 71 -4.13 -11.39 -1.70
C PHE A 71 -4.39 -12.05 -0.34
N VAL A 72 -5.45 -11.62 0.34
CA VAL A 72 -6.01 -12.26 1.53
C VAL A 72 -7.40 -12.77 1.15
N VAL A 73 -7.51 -14.06 0.91
CA VAL A 73 -8.70 -14.65 0.27
C VAL A 73 -9.44 -15.53 1.26
N ASP A 74 -10.73 -15.30 1.37
CA ASP A 74 -11.62 -16.14 2.18
C ASP A 74 -11.65 -17.57 1.64
N ASP A 75 -11.40 -18.49 2.55
CA ASP A 75 -11.38 -19.93 2.34
C ASP A 75 -12.46 -20.64 3.16
N SER A 76 -13.42 -19.89 3.73
CA SER A 76 -14.58 -20.46 4.42
C SER A 76 -15.63 -21.01 3.45
N PRO A 77 -16.57 -21.86 3.90
CA PRO A 77 -17.67 -22.36 3.07
C PRO A 77 -18.52 -21.27 2.40
N ALA A 78 -18.61 -20.08 3.01
CA ALA A 78 -19.42 -18.97 2.50
C ALA A 78 -18.91 -18.43 1.15
N ILE A 79 -17.62 -18.59 0.83
CA ILE A 79 -17.03 -18.09 -0.42
C ILE A 79 -17.29 -19.01 -1.62
N ALA A 80 -17.75 -20.25 -1.38
CA ALA A 80 -17.84 -21.30 -2.40
C ALA A 80 -18.53 -20.85 -3.71
N PRO A 81 -19.67 -20.13 -3.69
CA PRO A 81 -20.35 -19.71 -4.92
C PRO A 81 -19.60 -18.62 -5.70
N ARG A 82 -18.54 -18.02 -5.11
CA ARG A 82 -17.77 -16.90 -5.68
C ARG A 82 -16.37 -17.30 -6.16
N LEU A 83 -15.92 -18.52 -5.91
CA LEU A 83 -14.64 -19.01 -6.41
C LEU A 83 -14.47 -18.89 -7.94
N PRO A 84 -15.51 -19.11 -8.78
CA PRO A 84 -15.40 -18.84 -10.22
C PRO A 84 -15.10 -17.36 -10.54
N GLN A 85 -15.70 -16.43 -9.80
CA GLN A 85 -15.50 -14.99 -9.95
C GLN A 85 -14.11 -14.55 -9.49
N VAL A 86 -13.61 -15.12 -8.38
CA VAL A 86 -12.21 -14.94 -7.93
C VAL A 86 -11.26 -15.26 -9.08
N ALA A 87 -11.41 -16.44 -9.71
CA ALA A 87 -10.54 -16.84 -10.80
C ALA A 87 -10.74 -15.95 -12.06
N ALA A 88 -11.98 -15.63 -12.44
CA ALA A 88 -12.26 -14.80 -13.60
C ALA A 88 -11.60 -13.41 -13.49
N ALA A 89 -11.71 -12.78 -12.31
CA ALA A 89 -11.16 -11.46 -12.03
C ALA A 89 -9.64 -11.39 -12.20
N MET A 90 -8.91 -12.48 -11.93
CA MET A 90 -7.46 -12.54 -12.10
C MET A 90 -7.01 -12.32 -13.56
N THR A 91 -7.86 -12.67 -14.53
CA THR A 91 -7.56 -12.43 -15.95
C THR A 91 -7.52 -10.93 -16.24
N ALA A 92 -8.54 -10.20 -15.80
CA ALA A 92 -8.64 -8.75 -15.99
C ALA A 92 -7.54 -8.01 -15.22
N PHE A 93 -7.28 -8.44 -13.99
CA PHE A 93 -6.23 -7.89 -13.14
C PHE A 93 -4.84 -8.02 -13.76
N ALA A 94 -4.45 -9.23 -14.17
CA ALA A 94 -3.16 -9.50 -14.79
C ALA A 94 -2.99 -8.71 -16.09
N ALA A 95 -4.03 -8.69 -16.94
CA ALA A 95 -3.99 -7.95 -18.20
C ALA A 95 -3.81 -6.43 -17.99
N ALA A 96 -4.46 -5.86 -16.97
CA ALA A 96 -4.31 -4.44 -16.64
C ALA A 96 -2.90 -4.11 -16.14
N LEU A 97 -2.31 -4.95 -15.26
CA LEU A 97 -0.93 -4.77 -14.79
C LEU A 97 0.08 -4.91 -15.95
N GLN A 98 -0.08 -5.92 -16.80
CA GLN A 98 0.80 -6.15 -17.97
C GLN A 98 0.70 -5.07 -19.05
N ALA A 99 -0.40 -4.30 -19.08
CA ALA A 99 -0.56 -3.17 -19.97
C ALA A 99 0.15 -1.89 -19.48
N THR A 100 0.72 -1.90 -18.26
CA THR A 100 1.49 -0.79 -17.71
C THR A 100 2.83 -0.66 -18.42
N GLU A 101 3.22 0.55 -18.80
CA GLU A 101 4.45 0.84 -19.56
C GLU A 101 5.29 1.91 -18.87
N PRO A 102 6.57 1.63 -18.52
CA PRO A 102 7.27 0.35 -18.66
C PRO A 102 6.68 -0.75 -17.80
N ALA A 103 6.80 -2.00 -18.26
CA ALA A 103 6.30 -3.17 -17.55
C ALA A 103 6.90 -3.25 -16.12
N PRO A 104 6.08 -3.24 -15.06
CA PRO A 104 6.55 -3.29 -13.68
C PRO A 104 7.13 -4.65 -13.31
N SER A 105 8.01 -4.66 -12.32
CA SER A 105 8.40 -5.88 -11.61
C SER A 105 7.35 -6.20 -10.54
N LEU A 106 6.66 -7.30 -10.73
CA LEU A 106 5.51 -7.72 -9.96
C LEU A 106 5.87 -8.87 -9.01
N ARG A 107 5.37 -8.81 -7.77
CA ARG A 107 5.28 -9.96 -6.89
C ARG A 107 3.85 -10.18 -6.42
N PHE A 108 3.43 -11.43 -6.33
CA PHE A 108 2.10 -11.80 -5.85
C PHE A 108 2.24 -12.81 -4.72
N GLY A 109 1.76 -12.44 -3.53
CA GLY A 109 1.57 -13.34 -2.41
C GLY A 109 0.08 -13.65 -2.25
N VAL A 110 -0.25 -14.85 -1.81
CA VAL A 110 -1.63 -15.22 -1.48
C VAL A 110 -1.63 -15.88 -0.12
N THR A 111 -2.51 -15.46 0.77
CA THR A 111 -2.82 -16.12 2.05
C THR A 111 -4.32 -16.24 2.19
N THR A 112 -4.78 -17.01 3.17
CA THR A 112 -6.20 -17.13 3.49
C THR A 112 -6.64 -16.17 4.59
N THR A 113 -7.95 -16.03 4.81
CA THR A 113 -8.50 -15.29 5.96
C THR A 113 -8.46 -16.10 7.25
N ASP A 114 -8.03 -17.36 7.23
CA ASP A 114 -7.88 -18.18 8.43
C ASP A 114 -6.62 -17.81 9.22
N ALA A 115 -6.80 -16.98 10.25
CA ALA A 115 -5.77 -16.66 11.23
C ALA A 115 -5.82 -17.57 12.46
N GLY A 116 -6.66 -18.60 12.50
CA GLY A 116 -6.74 -19.53 13.60
C GLY A 116 -7.35 -18.96 14.88
N ASN A 117 -8.09 -19.82 15.56
CA ASN A 117 -8.69 -19.60 16.87
C ASN A 117 -9.05 -20.99 17.44
N PRO A 118 -9.51 -21.12 18.70
CA PRO A 118 -9.82 -22.43 19.29
C PRO A 118 -10.85 -23.28 18.56
N ARG A 119 -11.61 -22.71 17.61
CA ARG A 119 -12.64 -23.40 16.81
C ARG A 119 -12.13 -23.78 15.42
N CYS A 120 -10.96 -23.29 15.03
CA CYS A 120 -10.41 -23.49 13.70
C CYS A 120 -9.10 -24.28 13.81
N ALA A 121 -9.10 -25.47 13.21
CA ALA A 121 -7.93 -26.33 13.18
C ALA A 121 -7.04 -25.97 11.99
N ALA A 122 -5.71 -26.04 12.18
CA ALA A 122 -4.72 -25.93 11.09
C ALA A 122 -4.81 -24.65 10.23
N ALA A 123 -4.92 -23.50 10.88
CA ALA A 123 -4.92 -22.21 10.20
C ALA A 123 -3.61 -21.89 9.49
N GLU A 124 -3.70 -21.25 8.32
CA GLU A 124 -2.54 -20.76 7.56
C GLU A 124 -1.84 -19.61 8.28
N ALA A 125 -2.57 -18.81 9.07
CA ALA A 125 -1.99 -17.78 9.93
C ALA A 125 -1.04 -16.83 9.17
N GLY A 126 -1.47 -16.37 8.00
CA GLY A 126 -0.70 -15.47 7.14
C GLY A 126 0.39 -16.13 6.29
N ALA A 127 0.53 -17.47 6.34
CA ALA A 127 1.49 -18.17 5.49
C ALA A 127 1.14 -17.98 4.01
N LEU A 128 2.13 -17.65 3.19
CA LEU A 128 1.93 -17.48 1.76
C LEU A 128 1.81 -18.85 1.08
N ARG A 129 0.82 -18.97 0.19
CA ARG A 129 0.49 -20.17 -0.57
C ARG A 129 0.37 -19.86 -2.05
N MET A 130 1.46 -20.10 -2.78
CA MET A 130 1.49 -19.95 -4.24
C MET A 130 1.49 -21.32 -4.92
N GLU A 131 0.37 -22.03 -4.82
CA GLU A 131 0.18 -23.37 -5.39
C GLU A 131 -1.11 -23.42 -6.21
N SER A 132 -1.13 -24.24 -7.27
CA SER A 132 -2.35 -24.46 -8.04
C SER A 132 -3.44 -25.07 -7.16
N CYS A 133 -4.66 -24.53 -7.25
CA CYS A 133 -5.84 -25.09 -6.59
C CYS A 133 -6.09 -26.57 -6.96
N ARG A 134 -5.62 -27.02 -8.14
CA ARG A 134 -5.77 -28.42 -8.57
C ARG A 134 -4.88 -29.40 -7.80
N ALA A 135 -3.82 -28.91 -7.17
CA ALA A 135 -2.94 -29.71 -6.33
C ALA A 135 -3.54 -29.96 -4.93
N ARG A 136 -4.60 -29.23 -4.57
CA ARG A 136 -5.22 -29.17 -3.24
C ARG A 136 -6.75 -29.19 -3.31
N LEU A 137 -7.29 -30.03 -4.18
CA LEU A 137 -8.75 -30.13 -4.42
C LEU A 137 -9.53 -30.62 -3.19
N ASP A 138 -8.87 -31.23 -2.22
CA ASP A 138 -9.45 -31.59 -0.93
C ASP A 138 -9.83 -30.36 -0.10
N GLU A 139 -9.10 -29.26 -0.22
CA GLU A 139 -9.45 -27.97 0.43
C GLU A 139 -10.67 -27.29 -0.21
N PHE A 140 -11.13 -27.79 -1.36
CA PHE A 140 -12.34 -27.33 -2.04
C PHE A 140 -13.57 -28.16 -1.63
N VAL A 141 -13.47 -28.95 -0.56
CA VAL A 141 -14.58 -29.70 0.01
C VAL A 141 -14.64 -29.41 1.51
N ASP A 142 -15.78 -28.90 1.96
CA ASP A 142 -16.12 -28.87 3.37
C ASP A 142 -17.22 -29.90 3.63
N ALA A 143 -16.83 -31.01 4.25
CA ALA A 143 -17.75 -32.10 4.54
C ALA A 143 -18.76 -31.77 5.64
N ASP A 144 -18.40 -30.89 6.57
CA ASP A 144 -19.24 -30.50 7.70
C ASP A 144 -20.31 -29.50 7.25
N ALA A 145 -19.95 -28.56 6.37
CA ALA A 145 -20.88 -27.64 5.71
C ALA A 145 -21.62 -28.26 4.52
N GLY A 146 -21.20 -29.44 4.05
CA GLY A 146 -21.79 -30.12 2.89
C GLY A 146 -21.54 -29.38 1.57
N VAL A 147 -20.41 -28.69 1.47
CA VAL A 147 -20.02 -27.86 0.31
C VAL A 147 -18.94 -28.57 -0.50
N ASP A 148 -19.13 -28.69 -1.81
CA ASP A 148 -18.11 -29.18 -2.76
C ASP A 148 -17.94 -28.16 -3.89
N ALA A 149 -16.83 -27.44 -3.85
CA ALA A 149 -16.47 -26.38 -4.79
C ALA A 149 -15.34 -26.79 -5.75
N ARG A 150 -15.02 -28.09 -5.86
CA ARG A 150 -13.94 -28.56 -6.74
C ARG A 150 -14.17 -28.22 -8.22
N GLU A 151 -15.43 -28.14 -8.64
CA GLU A 151 -15.78 -27.70 -10.00
C GLU A 151 -15.28 -26.28 -10.27
N ALA A 152 -15.37 -25.37 -9.29
CA ALA A 152 -14.90 -23.99 -9.45
C ALA A 152 -13.41 -23.93 -9.78
N CYS A 153 -12.58 -24.69 -9.04
CA CYS A 153 -11.15 -24.81 -9.35
C CYS A 153 -10.91 -25.49 -10.70
N THR A 154 -11.52 -26.65 -10.94
CA THR A 154 -11.21 -27.47 -12.13
C THR A 154 -11.72 -26.88 -13.45
N ALA A 155 -12.75 -26.04 -13.40
CA ALA A 155 -13.23 -25.29 -14.55
C ALA A 155 -12.36 -24.05 -14.85
N ALA A 156 -11.85 -23.38 -13.80
CA ALA A 156 -11.10 -22.15 -13.96
C ALA A 156 -9.59 -22.33 -14.16
N CYS A 157 -9.01 -23.40 -13.63
CA CYS A 157 -7.58 -23.67 -13.67
C CYS A 157 -7.25 -24.86 -14.56
N SER A 158 -6.26 -24.69 -15.44
CA SER A 158 -5.75 -25.75 -16.32
C SER A 158 -4.50 -26.45 -15.76
N LEU A 159 -3.75 -25.77 -14.89
CA LEU A 159 -2.46 -26.23 -14.35
C LEU A 159 -2.65 -27.24 -13.23
N ALA A 160 -2.23 -28.50 -13.43
CA ALA A 160 -2.31 -29.53 -12.38
C ALA A 160 -1.45 -29.19 -11.15
N SER A 161 -0.29 -28.59 -11.39
CA SER A 161 0.63 -28.05 -10.39
C SER A 161 1.17 -26.70 -10.88
N LEU A 162 1.64 -25.86 -9.95
CA LEU A 162 2.35 -24.61 -10.25
C LEU A 162 3.78 -24.73 -9.71
N GLU A 163 4.70 -25.21 -10.54
CA GLU A 163 6.07 -25.51 -10.14
C GLU A 163 6.97 -24.28 -10.32
N LEU A 164 6.93 -23.36 -9.36
CA LEU A 164 7.72 -22.13 -9.41
C LEU A 164 9.23 -22.43 -9.51
N THR A 165 9.91 -21.68 -10.37
CA THR A 165 11.37 -21.78 -10.51
C THR A 165 12.06 -21.10 -9.33
N PRO A 166 13.15 -21.64 -8.77
CA PRO A 166 13.88 -20.98 -7.69
C PRO A 166 14.37 -19.57 -8.08
N THR A 167 14.21 -18.60 -7.17
CA THR A 167 14.71 -17.22 -7.32
C THR A 167 15.52 -16.79 -6.10
N PRO A 168 16.49 -15.87 -6.27
CA PRO A 168 17.25 -15.32 -5.16
C PRO A 168 16.36 -14.51 -4.22
N GLY A 169 16.52 -14.70 -2.91
CA GLY A 169 15.91 -13.86 -1.88
C GLY A 169 16.80 -12.66 -1.50
N PRO A 170 16.40 -11.89 -0.47
CA PRO A 170 17.19 -10.75 0.02
C PRO A 170 18.59 -11.13 0.52
N ASP A 171 18.72 -12.35 1.03
CA ASP A 171 19.97 -12.98 1.49
C ASP A 171 20.84 -13.55 0.35
N GLY A 172 20.33 -13.51 -0.88
CA GLY A 172 20.95 -14.11 -2.05
C GLY A 172 20.77 -15.62 -2.16
N GLU A 173 20.05 -16.27 -1.24
CA GLU A 173 19.75 -17.70 -1.34
C GLU A 173 18.78 -17.95 -2.50
N VAL A 174 19.12 -18.90 -3.37
CA VAL A 174 18.26 -19.32 -4.49
C VAL A 174 17.39 -20.49 -4.02
N ALA A 175 16.10 -20.22 -3.81
CA ALA A 175 15.13 -21.20 -3.34
C ALA A 175 13.78 -21.03 -4.04
N VAL A 176 12.92 -22.05 -4.00
CA VAL A 176 11.52 -21.91 -4.41
C VAL A 176 10.84 -21.02 -3.39
N ARG A 177 10.30 -19.90 -3.84
CA ARG A 177 9.67 -18.89 -2.98
C ARG A 177 8.15 -19.07 -2.97
N PRO A 178 7.45 -18.84 -1.84
CA PRO A 178 6.00 -19.00 -1.74
C PRO A 178 5.20 -17.83 -2.35
N TRP A 179 5.77 -17.10 -3.32
CA TRP A 179 5.14 -16.02 -4.05
C TRP A 179 5.48 -16.12 -5.53
N LEU A 180 4.66 -15.53 -6.38
CA LEU A 180 4.92 -15.43 -7.82
C LEU A 180 5.68 -14.13 -8.10
N GLU A 181 6.65 -14.17 -9.00
CA GLU A 181 7.47 -13.02 -9.40
C GLU A 181 7.58 -12.94 -10.93
N VAL A 182 7.37 -11.74 -11.49
CA VAL A 182 7.52 -11.43 -12.92
C VAL A 182 8.19 -10.07 -13.09
N GLY A 183 9.23 -9.96 -13.91
CA GLY A 183 9.86 -8.67 -14.21
C GLY A 183 10.89 -8.71 -15.35
N GLY A 184 11.47 -7.55 -15.66
CA GLY A 184 12.44 -7.40 -16.76
C GLY A 184 13.74 -8.19 -16.61
N ASN A 185 14.09 -8.58 -15.37
CA ASN A 185 15.27 -9.39 -15.06
C ASN A 185 14.96 -10.89 -14.95
N GLY A 186 13.75 -11.32 -15.30
CA GLY A 186 13.25 -12.68 -15.11
C GLY A 186 12.13 -12.75 -14.08
N GLY A 187 11.80 -13.97 -13.67
CA GLY A 187 10.76 -14.26 -12.69
C GLY A 187 10.83 -15.73 -12.29
N ASN A 188 9.88 -16.19 -11.48
CA ASN A 188 9.78 -17.60 -11.09
C ASN A 188 8.65 -18.36 -11.78
N LEU A 189 8.01 -17.73 -12.77
CA LEU A 189 6.94 -18.34 -13.53
C LEU A 189 7.49 -19.52 -14.37
N PRO A 190 6.82 -20.69 -14.40
CA PRO A 190 7.25 -21.81 -15.24
C PRO A 190 7.22 -21.46 -16.73
N ASP A 191 8.10 -22.08 -17.51
CA ASP A 191 8.15 -21.88 -18.97
C ASP A 191 6.79 -22.17 -19.62
N GLY A 192 6.29 -21.19 -20.39
CA GLY A 192 5.03 -21.30 -21.14
C GLY A 192 3.77 -21.10 -20.31
N VAL A 193 3.88 -20.79 -19.02
CA VAL A 193 2.75 -20.37 -18.17
C VAL A 193 2.62 -18.86 -18.23
N GLU A 194 1.42 -18.36 -18.48
CA GLU A 194 1.13 -16.92 -18.47
C GLU A 194 0.75 -16.44 -17.06
N LEU A 195 1.04 -15.17 -16.72
CA LEU A 195 0.72 -14.60 -15.41
C LEU A 195 -0.76 -14.77 -15.05
N ALA A 196 -1.65 -14.48 -15.99
CA ALA A 196 -3.10 -14.62 -15.79
C ALA A 196 -3.50 -16.07 -15.49
N GLU A 197 -2.85 -17.05 -16.13
CA GLU A 197 -3.13 -18.48 -15.88
C GLU A 197 -2.64 -18.92 -14.51
N ALA A 198 -1.43 -18.50 -14.12
CA ALA A 198 -0.90 -18.80 -12.79
C ALA A 198 -1.76 -18.19 -11.67
N LEU A 199 -2.17 -16.92 -11.79
CA LEU A 199 -3.02 -16.28 -10.79
C LEU A 199 -4.43 -16.91 -10.72
N ARG A 200 -5.02 -17.26 -11.86
CA ARG A 200 -6.30 -18.01 -11.91
C ARG A 200 -6.24 -19.34 -11.17
N CYS A 201 -5.09 -19.99 -11.18
CA CYS A 201 -4.87 -21.26 -10.51
C CYS A 201 -4.50 -21.10 -9.04
N ALA A 202 -3.74 -20.07 -8.68
CA ALA A 202 -3.21 -19.92 -7.34
C ALA A 202 -4.12 -19.15 -6.38
N VAL A 203 -4.82 -18.12 -6.85
CA VAL A 203 -5.58 -17.20 -5.97
C VAL A 203 -6.80 -17.85 -5.31
N PRO A 204 -7.63 -18.68 -5.98
CA PRO A 204 -8.75 -19.35 -5.30
C PRO A 204 -8.25 -20.27 -4.18
N GLN A 205 -8.59 -20.00 -2.91
CA GLN A 205 -8.01 -20.70 -1.75
C GLN A 205 -8.78 -21.93 -1.25
N GLY A 206 -10.01 -22.18 -1.71
CA GLY A 206 -10.80 -23.33 -1.27
C GLY A 206 -11.99 -22.91 -0.40
N VAL A 207 -12.53 -23.86 0.37
CA VAL A 207 -13.71 -23.71 1.24
C VAL A 207 -13.55 -24.43 2.58
N ALA A 208 -12.41 -25.05 2.84
CA ALA A 208 -12.14 -25.86 4.06
C ALA A 208 -11.56 -25.04 5.23
N GLY A 209 -11.51 -23.72 5.08
CA GLY A 209 -11.02 -22.80 6.09
C GLY A 209 -12.05 -22.47 7.17
N CYS A 210 -11.63 -21.63 8.10
CA CYS A 210 -12.39 -21.22 9.27
C CYS A 210 -13.62 -20.36 8.92
N GLU A 211 -14.80 -20.69 9.45
CA GLU A 211 -15.99 -19.80 9.36
C GLU A 211 -15.77 -18.46 10.07
N PHE A 212 -14.92 -18.42 11.11
CA PHE A 212 -14.53 -17.21 11.84
C PHE A 212 -13.36 -16.51 11.13
N THR A 213 -13.64 -15.99 9.93
CA THR A 213 -12.63 -15.36 9.08
C THR A 213 -11.97 -14.17 9.78
N SER A 214 -10.66 -14.02 9.64
CA SER A 214 -9.85 -12.98 10.30
C SER A 214 -8.93 -12.29 9.29
N PRO A 215 -9.49 -11.66 8.23
CA PRO A 215 -8.70 -11.06 7.15
C PRO A 215 -7.63 -10.07 7.63
N LEU A 216 -7.93 -9.25 8.66
CA LEU A 216 -6.99 -8.24 9.14
C LEU A 216 -5.82 -8.88 9.91
N ALA A 217 -6.07 -9.88 10.75
CA ALA A 217 -5.02 -10.65 11.41
C ALA A 217 -4.17 -11.47 10.43
N SER A 218 -4.79 -12.06 9.41
CA SER A 218 -4.05 -12.77 8.35
C SER A 218 -3.15 -11.82 7.57
N LEU A 219 -3.62 -10.62 7.24
CA LEU A 219 -2.82 -9.57 6.62
C LEU A 219 -1.61 -9.21 7.48
N GLU A 220 -1.83 -8.87 8.75
CA GLU A 220 -0.75 -8.53 9.69
C GLU A 220 0.31 -9.64 9.77
N ARG A 221 -0.13 -10.89 9.88
CA ARG A 221 0.80 -12.03 9.99
C ARG A 221 1.55 -12.30 8.69
N ALA A 222 0.91 -12.11 7.54
CA ALA A 222 1.59 -12.23 6.24
C ALA A 222 2.68 -11.16 6.08
N VAL A 223 2.42 -9.93 6.54
CA VAL A 223 3.43 -8.87 6.60
C VAL A 223 4.57 -9.27 7.53
N ALA A 224 4.26 -9.66 8.77
CA ALA A 224 5.28 -10.04 9.75
C ALA A 224 6.15 -11.22 9.29
N ARG A 225 5.55 -12.25 8.70
CA ARG A 225 6.26 -13.41 8.11
C ARG A 225 7.18 -12.99 6.96
N SER A 226 6.79 -11.98 6.19
CA SER A 226 7.61 -11.49 5.09
C SER A 226 8.87 -10.74 5.55
N GLU A 227 8.90 -10.31 6.82
CA GLU A 227 10.02 -9.62 7.46
C GLU A 227 10.90 -10.56 8.32
N ASP A 228 10.41 -11.75 8.68
CA ASP A 228 11.14 -12.73 9.49
C ASP A 228 12.09 -13.57 8.62
N GLU A 229 13.40 -13.36 8.76
CA GLU A 229 14.47 -14.10 8.06
C GLU A 229 14.35 -15.64 8.16
N ALA A 230 13.72 -16.17 9.20
CA ALA A 230 13.53 -17.60 9.38
C ALA A 230 12.31 -18.17 8.64
N ASP A 231 11.41 -17.32 8.15
CA ASP A 231 10.18 -17.74 7.49
C ASP A 231 10.38 -17.92 5.98
N PRO A 232 9.77 -18.93 5.34
CA PRO A 232 9.82 -19.09 3.89
C PRO A 232 9.32 -17.88 3.09
N ALA A 233 8.44 -17.05 3.68
CA ALA A 233 7.94 -15.82 3.08
C ALA A 233 8.94 -14.65 3.15
N TYR A 234 10.08 -14.80 3.84
CA TYR A 234 11.07 -13.74 4.00
C TYR A 234 11.45 -13.12 2.65
N GLY A 235 11.32 -11.80 2.59
CA GLY A 235 11.67 -11.04 1.41
C GLY A 235 10.59 -10.97 0.34
N PHE A 236 9.36 -11.42 0.59
CA PHE A 236 8.23 -11.15 -0.29
C PHE A 236 8.04 -9.64 -0.50
N LEU A 237 7.93 -8.89 0.62
CA LEU A 237 7.77 -7.44 0.62
C LEU A 237 9.10 -6.74 0.31
N ARG A 238 9.14 -5.99 -0.80
CA ARG A 238 10.30 -5.16 -1.19
C ARG A 238 10.16 -3.76 -0.62
N GLU A 239 11.26 -3.20 -0.15
CA GLU A 239 11.31 -1.84 0.40
C GLU A 239 10.98 -0.76 -0.65
N THR A 240 11.34 -1.02 -1.92
CA THR A 240 11.21 -0.12 -3.07
C THR A 240 9.90 -0.26 -3.85
N ALA A 241 9.07 -1.26 -3.52
CA ALA A 241 7.83 -1.49 -4.24
C ALA A 241 6.66 -0.66 -3.70
N ASP A 242 5.67 -0.40 -4.54
CA ASP A 242 4.31 -0.14 -4.06
C ASP A 242 3.74 -1.46 -3.47
N LEU A 243 2.79 -1.36 -2.54
CA LEU A 243 2.07 -2.51 -1.98
C LEU A 243 0.57 -2.33 -2.23
N LEU A 244 -0.03 -3.28 -2.93
CA LEU A 244 -1.49 -3.43 -3.00
C LEU A 244 -1.91 -4.64 -2.19
N VAL A 245 -2.69 -4.43 -1.15
CA VAL A 245 -3.38 -5.49 -0.42
C VAL A 245 -4.77 -5.67 -1.00
N VAL A 246 -5.13 -6.89 -1.39
CA VAL A 246 -6.45 -7.24 -1.89
C VAL A 246 -7.12 -8.22 -0.93
N VAL A 247 -8.18 -7.80 -0.26
CA VAL A 247 -8.96 -8.66 0.65
C VAL A 247 -10.23 -9.11 -0.05
N ILE A 248 -10.48 -10.41 -0.15
CA ILE A 248 -11.73 -10.98 -0.65
C ILE A 248 -12.38 -11.74 0.50
N SER A 249 -13.50 -11.24 1.04
CA SER A 249 -14.14 -11.85 2.21
C SER A 249 -15.67 -11.83 2.16
N ALA A 250 -16.29 -12.97 2.43
CA ALA A 250 -17.72 -13.15 2.61
C ALA A 250 -18.14 -13.13 4.09
N GLY A 251 -17.17 -13.03 5.03
CA GLY A 251 -17.40 -13.06 6.47
C GLY A 251 -17.08 -11.74 7.20
N ASN A 252 -17.46 -11.71 8.48
CA ASN A 252 -17.07 -10.67 9.44
C ASN A 252 -15.60 -10.84 9.83
N ASP A 253 -14.89 -9.74 10.10
CA ASP A 253 -13.54 -9.82 10.67
C ASP A 253 -13.58 -10.27 12.15
N CYS A 254 -13.04 -11.46 12.40
CA CYS A 254 -12.90 -12.12 13.70
C CYS A 254 -11.47 -12.06 14.27
N SER A 255 -10.67 -11.08 13.85
CA SER A 255 -9.28 -10.90 14.28
C SER A 255 -9.15 -10.76 15.80
N VAL A 256 -9.02 -11.88 16.50
CA VAL A 256 -9.02 -11.96 17.97
C VAL A 256 -7.70 -11.44 18.53
N ALA A 257 -7.78 -10.65 19.60
CA ALA A 257 -6.60 -10.18 20.29
C ALA A 257 -5.93 -11.34 21.06
N PRO A 258 -4.59 -11.41 21.11
CA PRO A 258 -3.89 -12.45 21.84
C PRO A 258 -4.33 -12.51 23.31
N GLY A 259 -4.69 -13.71 23.80
CA GLY A 259 -5.14 -13.93 25.17
C GLY A 259 -6.65 -13.76 25.39
N HIS A 260 -7.42 -13.38 24.35
CA HIS A 260 -8.88 -13.25 24.40
C HIS A 260 -9.62 -14.38 23.67
N GLU A 261 -8.95 -15.51 23.42
CA GLU A 261 -9.52 -16.66 22.71
C GLU A 261 -10.69 -17.31 23.47
N ALA A 262 -10.84 -16.97 24.76
CA ALA A 262 -11.96 -17.34 25.63
C ALA A 262 -13.34 -17.04 25.01
N ILE A 263 -13.47 -15.98 24.17
CA ILE A 263 -14.74 -15.63 23.50
C ILE A 263 -15.29 -16.76 22.62
N PHE A 264 -14.45 -17.72 22.20
CA PHE A 264 -14.84 -18.86 21.39
C PHE A 264 -15.15 -20.13 22.18
N SER A 265 -14.98 -20.13 23.51
CA SER A 265 -15.01 -21.37 24.30
C SER A 265 -15.81 -21.26 25.61
N ASP A 266 -15.54 -20.26 26.44
CA ASP A 266 -16.11 -20.14 27.79
C ASP A 266 -16.67 -18.75 28.10
N ASN A 267 -16.16 -17.70 27.48
CA ASN A 267 -16.70 -16.35 27.63
C ASN A 267 -17.94 -16.13 26.74
N GLN A 268 -19.13 -16.25 27.34
CA GLN A 268 -20.41 -16.17 26.64
C GLN A 268 -20.94 -14.75 26.39
N VAL A 269 -20.20 -13.70 26.75
CA VAL A 269 -20.67 -12.31 26.69
C VAL A 269 -21.19 -11.92 25.30
N PHE A 270 -20.59 -12.44 24.24
CA PHE A 270 -20.94 -12.12 22.85
C PHE A 270 -21.83 -13.18 22.17
N TRP A 271 -22.20 -14.25 22.87
CA TRP A 271 -22.91 -15.38 22.25
C TRP A 271 -24.38 -15.10 21.96
N GLY A 272 -24.98 -14.10 22.64
CA GLY A 272 -26.41 -13.86 22.54
C GLY A 272 -27.17 -15.12 22.96
N ASP A 273 -28.06 -15.61 22.09
CA ASP A 273 -28.80 -16.85 22.31
C ASP A 273 -28.04 -18.11 21.85
N LEU A 274 -26.84 -17.97 21.27
CA LEU A 274 -26.03 -19.09 20.82
C LEU A 274 -25.48 -19.88 22.01
N GLN A 275 -25.29 -21.17 21.81
CA GLN A 275 -24.67 -22.09 22.78
C GLN A 275 -23.70 -23.00 22.05
N LEU A 276 -22.77 -23.62 22.76
CA LEU A 276 -21.97 -24.69 22.16
C LEU A 276 -22.87 -25.89 21.81
N PRO A 277 -22.64 -26.56 20.65
CA PRO A 277 -21.56 -26.34 19.69
C PRO A 277 -21.86 -25.29 18.60
N ASP A 278 -23.02 -24.65 18.63
CA ASP A 278 -23.61 -23.80 17.58
C ASP A 278 -23.10 -22.35 17.59
N LEU A 279 -21.86 -22.09 18.01
CA LEU A 279 -21.29 -20.74 17.90
C LEU A 279 -21.06 -20.38 16.43
N SER A 280 -21.29 -19.12 16.10
CA SER A 280 -21.18 -18.59 14.75
C SER A 280 -20.39 -17.27 14.72
N PRO A 281 -19.97 -16.80 13.53
CA PRO A 281 -19.29 -15.51 13.36
C PRO A 281 -20.05 -14.28 13.87
N ALA A 282 -21.33 -14.42 14.23
CA ALA A 282 -22.12 -13.39 14.91
C ALA A 282 -21.48 -12.90 16.21
N ILE A 283 -20.67 -13.73 16.89
CA ILE A 283 -19.95 -13.30 18.09
C ILE A 283 -18.94 -12.19 17.77
N CYS A 284 -18.29 -12.24 16.60
CA CYS A 284 -17.30 -11.24 16.19
C CYS A 284 -17.97 -9.92 15.83
N TRP A 285 -19.14 -9.98 15.18
CA TRP A 285 -19.97 -8.79 14.95
C TRP A 285 -20.34 -8.11 16.26
N ARG A 286 -20.84 -8.87 17.24
CA ARG A 286 -21.23 -8.33 18.55
C ARG A 286 -20.04 -7.86 19.38
N ALA A 287 -18.86 -8.44 19.20
CA ALA A 287 -17.65 -8.01 19.88
C ALA A 287 -17.04 -6.73 19.26
N GLY A 288 -17.13 -6.59 17.94
CA GLY A 288 -16.37 -5.57 17.20
C GLY A 288 -17.18 -4.46 16.56
N VAL A 289 -18.53 -4.50 16.60
CA VAL A 289 -19.40 -3.53 15.93
C VAL A 289 -20.48 -2.99 16.88
N VAL A 290 -20.77 -1.69 16.76
CA VAL A 290 -21.93 -1.03 17.37
C VAL A 290 -22.71 -0.30 16.30
N CYS A 291 -24.04 -0.38 16.37
CA CYS A 291 -24.94 0.30 15.46
C CYS A 291 -25.77 1.35 16.19
N ASP A 292 -25.93 2.50 15.57
CA ASP A 292 -26.71 3.63 16.06
C ASP A 292 -28.14 3.60 15.49
N GLY A 293 -29.12 4.07 16.26
CA GLY A 293 -30.53 4.09 15.86
C GLY A 293 -31.35 2.88 16.36
N PRO A 294 -32.69 2.95 16.31
CA PRO A 294 -33.55 1.87 16.75
C PRO A 294 -33.58 0.73 15.72
N GLY A 295 -33.29 -0.51 16.16
CA GLY A 295 -33.53 -1.69 15.33
C GLY A 295 -35.01 -1.82 14.90
N PRO A 296 -35.30 -2.55 13.81
CA PRO A 296 -34.39 -3.44 13.11
C PRO A 296 -33.62 -2.78 11.96
N VAL A 297 -33.76 -1.48 11.70
CA VAL A 297 -32.99 -0.75 10.67
C VAL A 297 -32.20 0.36 11.35
N TYR A 298 -30.88 0.28 11.27
CA TYR A 298 -29.95 1.17 11.94
C TYR A 298 -29.56 2.34 11.04
N ASP A 299 -29.21 3.47 11.66
CA ASP A 299 -28.78 4.68 10.96
C ASP A 299 -27.34 4.54 10.43
N ASP A 300 -26.47 3.91 11.23
CA ASP A 300 -25.07 3.66 10.92
C ASP A 300 -24.51 2.53 11.80
N CYS A 301 -23.42 1.90 11.38
CA CYS A 301 -22.65 0.96 12.20
C CYS A 301 -21.16 1.27 12.09
N ARG A 302 -20.46 1.20 13.22
CA ARG A 302 -19.04 1.53 13.32
C ARG A 302 -18.28 0.48 14.13
N PRO A 303 -16.96 0.34 13.94
CA PRO A 303 -16.16 -0.50 14.81
C PRO A 303 -16.21 0.02 16.25
N ILE A 304 -16.13 -0.92 17.19
CA ILE A 304 -15.99 -0.64 18.63
C ILE A 304 -15.04 -1.65 19.25
N ASP A 305 -14.25 -1.19 20.21
CA ASP A 305 -13.38 -2.01 21.02
C ASP A 305 -14.13 -2.42 22.28
N ARG A 306 -14.44 -3.71 22.45
CA ARG A 306 -15.12 -4.25 23.64
C ARG A 306 -14.19 -5.18 24.41
N GLY A 307 -14.18 -5.07 25.73
CA GLY A 307 -13.44 -5.96 26.62
C GLY A 307 -14.17 -7.26 26.91
N ASP A 308 -13.57 -8.12 27.74
CA ASP A 308 -14.13 -9.45 28.07
C ASP A 308 -15.53 -9.39 28.71
N ASP A 309 -15.90 -8.27 29.31
CA ASP A 309 -17.21 -8.03 29.93
C ASP A 309 -18.25 -7.44 28.96
N GLY A 310 -17.86 -7.16 27.71
CA GLY A 310 -18.70 -6.60 26.67
C GLY A 310 -18.87 -5.08 26.75
N ALA A 311 -18.27 -4.43 27.75
CA ALA A 311 -18.21 -2.98 27.82
C ALA A 311 -17.19 -2.43 26.81
N GLU A 312 -17.40 -1.17 26.39
CA GLU A 312 -16.40 -0.44 25.61
C GLU A 312 -15.09 -0.34 26.40
N ALA A 313 -13.98 -0.70 25.76
CA ALA A 313 -12.67 -0.81 26.37
C ALA A 313 -11.61 -0.04 25.57
N SER A 314 -10.38 0.06 26.10
CA SER A 314 -9.26 0.57 25.30
C SER A 314 -8.84 -0.46 24.23
N PRO A 315 -8.14 -0.03 23.16
CA PRO A 315 -7.64 -0.95 22.13
C PRO A 315 -6.84 -2.14 22.68
N GLU A 316 -6.07 -1.94 23.75
CA GLU A 316 -5.23 -2.98 24.37
C GLU A 316 -6.02 -3.96 25.26
N GLN A 317 -7.27 -3.63 25.57
CA GLN A 317 -8.17 -4.45 26.38
C GLN A 317 -9.30 -5.07 25.55
N ALA A 318 -9.32 -4.79 24.25
CA ALA A 318 -10.35 -5.27 23.33
C ALA A 318 -10.17 -6.76 23.04
N VAL A 319 -11.27 -7.51 23.01
CA VAL A 319 -11.24 -8.96 22.72
C VAL A 319 -10.92 -9.26 21.26
N LEU A 320 -11.27 -8.33 20.36
CA LEU A 320 -10.81 -8.33 18.98
C LEU A 320 -9.72 -7.26 18.86
N THR A 321 -8.66 -7.54 18.12
CA THR A 321 -7.62 -6.55 17.80
C THR A 321 -8.28 -5.31 17.22
N SER A 322 -7.96 -4.14 17.76
CA SER A 322 -8.60 -2.89 17.37
C SER A 322 -8.34 -2.59 15.89
N VAL A 323 -9.33 -2.02 15.20
CA VAL A 323 -9.15 -1.56 13.81
C VAL A 323 -8.04 -0.51 13.71
N GLN A 324 -7.88 0.30 14.76
CA GLN A 324 -6.82 1.31 14.84
C GLN A 324 -5.41 0.69 14.76
N HIS A 325 -5.22 -0.50 15.34
CA HIS A 325 -3.95 -1.22 15.28
C HIS A 325 -3.57 -1.58 13.83
N PHE A 326 -4.52 -2.10 13.05
CA PHE A 326 -4.28 -2.44 11.65
C PHE A 326 -4.06 -1.20 10.78
N ALA A 327 -4.78 -0.11 11.04
CA ALA A 327 -4.57 1.16 10.37
C ALA A 327 -3.16 1.71 10.64
N GLU A 328 -2.71 1.68 11.89
CA GLU A 328 -1.36 2.10 12.29
C GLU A 328 -0.28 1.25 11.64
N MET A 329 -0.49 -0.07 11.54
CA MET A 329 0.42 -0.97 10.82
C MET A 329 0.53 -0.59 9.34
N LEU A 330 -0.58 -0.38 8.63
CA LEU A 330 -0.57 0.01 7.20
C LEU A 330 0.08 1.38 6.99
N GLN A 331 -0.21 2.34 7.86
CA GLN A 331 0.45 3.66 7.85
C GLN A 331 1.95 3.55 8.14
N TYR A 332 2.37 2.67 9.04
CA TYR A 332 3.77 2.42 9.34
C TYR A 332 4.50 1.85 8.11
N LEU A 333 3.92 0.85 7.42
CA LEU A 333 4.47 0.33 6.17
C LEU A 333 4.58 1.42 5.09
N GLN A 334 3.56 2.27 4.99
CA GLN A 334 3.55 3.41 4.07
C GLN A 334 4.69 4.38 4.36
N LEU A 335 4.91 4.73 5.63
CA LEU A 335 5.99 5.63 6.05
C LEU A 335 7.36 5.01 5.81
N LEU A 336 7.55 3.72 6.12
CA LEU A 336 8.80 3.01 5.86
C LEU A 336 9.17 3.06 4.38
N ARG A 337 8.24 2.70 3.48
CA ARG A 337 8.49 2.74 2.03
C ARG A 337 8.76 4.17 1.53
N GLN A 338 8.09 5.16 2.11
CA GLN A 338 8.34 6.58 1.81
C GLN A 338 9.71 7.11 2.24
N THR A 339 10.44 6.40 3.10
CA THR A 339 11.85 6.72 3.37
C THR A 339 12.77 6.37 2.21
N VAL A 340 12.36 5.42 1.35
CA VAL A 340 13.10 4.93 0.18
C VAL A 340 12.62 5.61 -1.09
N ASP A 341 11.30 5.63 -1.33
CA ASP A 341 10.66 6.39 -2.40
C ASP A 341 9.47 7.18 -1.85
N VAL A 342 9.58 8.52 -1.85
CA VAL A 342 8.51 9.43 -1.39
C VAL A 342 7.17 9.24 -2.13
N LYS A 343 7.19 8.63 -3.32
CA LYS A 343 5.99 8.28 -4.09
C LYS A 343 5.43 6.91 -3.76
N ALA A 344 6.16 6.06 -3.04
CA ALA A 344 5.71 4.73 -2.69
C ALA A 344 4.32 4.80 -2.05
N ARG A 345 3.46 3.84 -2.38
CA ARG A 345 2.12 3.71 -1.81
C ARG A 345 1.88 2.31 -1.29
N VAL A 346 1.28 2.24 -0.11
CA VAL A 346 0.49 1.09 0.33
C VAL A 346 -0.95 1.38 -0.06
N ARG A 347 -1.74 0.38 -0.46
CA ARG A 347 -3.18 0.51 -0.79
C ARG A 347 -3.90 -0.73 -0.27
N LEU A 348 -5.12 -0.55 0.25
CA LEU A 348 -6.03 -1.65 0.55
C LEU A 348 -7.18 -1.60 -0.45
N PHE A 349 -7.54 -2.75 -1.01
CA PHE A 349 -8.71 -2.92 -1.86
C PHE A 349 -9.50 -4.12 -1.36
N SER A 350 -10.80 -3.96 -1.17
CA SER A 350 -11.65 -5.02 -0.64
C SER A 350 -12.76 -5.43 -1.61
N VAL A 351 -13.02 -6.73 -1.67
CA VAL A 351 -14.21 -7.34 -2.27
C VAL A 351 -14.99 -7.98 -1.14
N ALA A 352 -16.08 -7.34 -0.73
CA ALA A 352 -16.75 -7.67 0.52
C ALA A 352 -18.26 -7.41 0.46
N GLY A 353 -18.97 -7.60 1.58
CA GLY A 353 -20.43 -7.45 1.70
C GLY A 353 -20.96 -6.01 1.59
N VAL A 354 -20.52 -5.26 0.58
CA VAL A 354 -21.03 -3.93 0.23
C VAL A 354 -22.02 -4.04 -0.93
N PRO A 355 -23.02 -3.16 -1.06
CA PRO A 355 -23.90 -3.15 -2.22
C PRO A 355 -23.16 -2.65 -3.46
N PRO A 356 -23.75 -2.76 -4.67
CA PRO A 356 -23.15 -2.21 -5.89
C PRO A 356 -22.79 -0.73 -5.75
N GLU A 357 -21.78 -0.30 -6.51
CA GLU A 357 -21.19 1.05 -6.42
C GLU A 357 -22.26 2.16 -6.41
N GLY A 358 -22.11 3.10 -5.47
CA GLY A 358 -23.00 4.26 -5.31
C GLY A 358 -24.27 4.00 -4.48
N GLN A 359 -24.47 2.78 -3.96
CA GLN A 359 -25.53 2.47 -3.00
C GLN A 359 -25.01 2.56 -1.55
N ALA A 360 -25.89 2.95 -0.63
CA ALA A 360 -25.56 2.96 0.79
C ALA A 360 -25.62 1.53 1.35
N ILE A 361 -24.66 1.17 2.20
CA ILE A 361 -24.64 -0.13 2.87
C ILE A 361 -25.87 -0.23 3.78
N PRO A 362 -26.72 -1.26 3.62
CA PRO A 362 -27.84 -1.47 4.51
C PRO A 362 -27.33 -2.02 5.86
N TYR A 363 -27.73 -1.35 6.93
CA TYR A 363 -27.56 -1.85 8.30
C TYR A 363 -28.94 -2.17 8.85
N ALA A 364 -29.30 -3.45 8.84
CA ALA A 364 -30.57 -3.92 9.37
C ALA A 364 -30.44 -5.34 9.90
N ASP A 365 -31.33 -5.75 10.79
CA ASP A 365 -31.49 -7.16 11.14
C ASP A 365 -31.94 -7.96 9.90
N ALA A 366 -31.51 -9.22 9.80
CA ALA A 366 -31.86 -10.07 8.68
C ALA A 366 -33.33 -10.50 8.73
N ASP A 367 -33.99 -10.51 7.57
CA ASP A 367 -35.31 -11.13 7.41
C ASP A 367 -35.24 -12.67 7.58
N GLU A 368 -34.09 -13.26 7.24
CA GLU A 368 -33.83 -14.70 7.30
C GLU A 368 -33.14 -15.04 8.64
N PRO A 369 -33.81 -15.75 9.57
CA PRO A 369 -33.27 -15.98 10.91
C PRO A 369 -31.95 -16.73 10.92
N GLY A 370 -31.68 -17.59 9.92
CA GLY A 370 -30.41 -18.30 9.78
C GLY A 370 -29.25 -17.33 9.60
N PHE A 371 -29.34 -16.43 8.63
CA PHE A 371 -28.35 -15.38 8.39
C PHE A 371 -28.13 -14.49 9.64
N GLN A 372 -29.20 -14.03 10.31
CA GLN A 372 -29.08 -13.23 11.53
C GLN A 372 -28.34 -13.98 12.64
N THR A 373 -28.62 -15.28 12.80
CA THR A 373 -27.97 -16.15 13.78
C THR A 373 -26.51 -16.38 13.44
N GLN A 374 -26.18 -16.49 12.15
CA GLN A 374 -24.83 -16.76 11.66
C GLN A 374 -23.92 -15.53 11.71
N HIS A 375 -24.44 -14.35 11.37
CA HIS A 375 -23.62 -13.14 11.18
C HIS A 375 -23.89 -12.01 12.18
N GLY A 376 -24.96 -12.08 12.97
CA GLY A 376 -25.31 -11.09 13.99
C GLY A 376 -25.96 -9.81 13.44
N ILE A 377 -26.14 -9.73 12.12
CA ILE A 377 -26.75 -8.64 11.37
C ILE A 377 -27.31 -9.19 10.05
N GLY A 378 -28.21 -8.46 9.40
CA GLY A 378 -28.64 -8.72 8.04
C GLY A 378 -27.56 -8.42 6.99
N PRO A 379 -27.79 -8.86 5.74
CA PRO A 379 -26.78 -8.77 4.70
C PRO A 379 -26.53 -7.32 4.26
N GLY A 380 -25.26 -6.97 4.06
CA GLY A 380 -24.83 -5.72 3.44
C GLY A 380 -24.98 -5.76 1.91
N CYS A 381 -24.95 -6.95 1.33
CA CYS A 381 -25.39 -7.21 -0.02
C CYS A 381 -26.04 -8.59 -0.14
N SER A 382 -26.95 -8.74 -1.10
CA SER A 382 -27.56 -10.03 -1.42
C SER A 382 -27.81 -10.14 -2.91
N ASP A 383 -27.42 -11.27 -3.48
CA ASP A 383 -27.80 -11.77 -4.81
C ASP A 383 -27.89 -13.30 -4.75
N THR A 384 -27.06 -14.03 -5.51
CA THR A 384 -26.92 -15.50 -5.37
C THR A 384 -26.20 -15.91 -4.09
N ILE A 385 -25.56 -14.97 -3.41
CA ILE A 385 -25.03 -15.10 -2.04
C ILE A 385 -25.50 -13.91 -1.21
N ALA A 386 -25.43 -14.05 0.10
CA ALA A 386 -25.58 -12.95 1.05
C ALA A 386 -24.27 -12.81 1.84
N ALA A 387 -23.84 -11.58 2.10
CA ALA A 387 -22.64 -11.30 2.89
C ALA A 387 -22.91 -10.16 3.88
N PRO A 388 -22.37 -10.21 5.11
CA PRO A 388 -22.59 -9.19 6.11
C PRO A 388 -21.84 -7.89 5.75
N PRO A 389 -22.31 -6.72 6.24
CA PRO A 389 -21.60 -5.47 6.08
C PRO A 389 -20.16 -5.54 6.65
N PRO A 390 -19.11 -5.22 5.87
CA PRO A 390 -17.73 -5.40 6.30
C PRO A 390 -17.20 -4.22 7.15
N VAL A 391 -17.94 -3.83 8.20
CA VAL A 391 -17.72 -2.59 8.98
C VAL A 391 -16.26 -2.40 9.43
N ARG A 392 -15.66 -3.43 10.04
CA ARG A 392 -14.28 -3.37 10.54
C ARG A 392 -13.24 -3.28 9.41
N LEU A 393 -13.47 -3.99 8.30
CA LEU A 393 -12.58 -3.99 7.13
C LEU A 393 -12.62 -2.63 6.42
N LEU A 394 -13.81 -2.05 6.22
CA LEU A 394 -13.96 -0.71 5.64
C LEU A 394 -13.35 0.37 6.53
N ALA A 395 -13.50 0.25 7.85
CA ALA A 395 -12.87 1.18 8.76
C ALA A 395 -11.34 1.10 8.74
N ALA A 396 -10.77 -0.09 8.51
CA ALA A 396 -9.32 -0.24 8.31
C ALA A 396 -8.87 0.42 7.00
N ASP A 397 -9.67 0.31 5.93
CA ASP A 397 -9.44 0.95 4.64
C ASP A 397 -9.50 2.49 4.76
N ASP A 398 -10.60 3.03 5.29
CA ASP A 398 -10.83 4.47 5.49
C ASP A 398 -9.72 5.14 6.33
N ALA A 399 -9.21 4.44 7.35
CA ALA A 399 -8.23 4.98 8.29
C ALA A 399 -6.84 5.19 7.67
N THR A 400 -6.58 4.62 6.49
CA THR A 400 -5.28 4.75 5.85
C THR A 400 -5.16 6.02 4.99
N GLU A 401 -6.26 6.75 4.77
CA GLU A 401 -6.34 7.92 3.86
C GLU A 401 -5.75 7.64 2.46
N LEU A 402 -5.68 6.37 2.07
CA LEU A 402 -5.15 5.94 0.77
C LEU A 402 -6.18 6.34 -0.29
N GLU A 403 -5.72 6.85 -1.43
CA GLU A 403 -6.59 7.32 -2.52
C GLU A 403 -7.70 6.29 -2.81
N GLU A 404 -8.97 6.76 -2.78
CA GLU A 404 -10.17 5.93 -2.69
C GLU A 404 -10.23 4.84 -3.79
N LEU A 405 -9.83 3.62 -3.46
CA LEU A 405 -10.25 2.42 -4.16
C LEU A 405 -11.53 1.92 -3.50
N PRO A 406 -12.73 2.28 -4.02
CA PRO A 406 -13.97 1.86 -3.38
C PRO A 406 -14.04 0.33 -3.33
N ALA A 407 -14.48 -0.19 -2.18
CA ALA A 407 -14.78 -1.61 -2.03
C ALA A 407 -15.72 -2.10 -3.14
N ALA A 408 -15.43 -3.28 -3.68
CA ALA A 408 -16.29 -3.94 -4.63
C ALA A 408 -17.27 -4.88 -3.91
N SER A 409 -18.48 -5.01 -4.48
CA SER A 409 -19.48 -5.91 -3.94
C SER A 409 -19.13 -7.36 -4.24
N ILE A 410 -18.97 -8.19 -3.21
CA ILE A 410 -18.82 -9.63 -3.37
C ILE A 410 -20.08 -10.28 -3.98
N CYS A 411 -21.23 -9.61 -3.90
CA CYS A 411 -22.46 -10.07 -4.50
C CYS A 411 -22.52 -9.83 -6.02
N GLU A 412 -21.65 -8.99 -6.59
CA GLU A 412 -21.63 -8.75 -8.04
C GLU A 412 -21.22 -10.02 -8.82
N PRO A 413 -21.85 -10.28 -9.97
CA PRO A 413 -21.57 -11.48 -10.76
C PRO A 413 -20.23 -11.42 -11.50
N ASP A 414 -19.62 -10.24 -11.61
CA ASP A 414 -18.36 -9.99 -12.31
C ASP A 414 -17.57 -8.89 -11.58
N TRP A 415 -16.30 -9.15 -11.29
CA TRP A 415 -15.40 -8.19 -10.64
C TRP A 415 -14.33 -7.63 -11.58
N SER A 416 -14.37 -7.97 -12.87
CA SER A 416 -13.34 -7.62 -13.86
C SER A 416 -13.06 -6.11 -13.89
N ASP A 417 -14.10 -5.28 -13.85
CA ASP A 417 -13.97 -3.82 -13.84
C ASP A 417 -13.32 -3.32 -12.55
N ALA A 418 -13.72 -3.86 -11.39
CA ALA A 418 -13.17 -3.46 -10.10
C ALA A 418 -11.68 -3.81 -9.98
N PHE A 419 -11.30 -5.02 -10.40
CA PHE A 419 -9.89 -5.44 -10.43
C PHE A 419 -9.07 -4.67 -11.47
N THR A 420 -9.65 -4.38 -12.64
CA THR A 420 -8.98 -3.52 -13.63
C THR A 420 -8.69 -2.14 -13.04
N ARG A 421 -9.65 -1.54 -12.32
CA ARG A 421 -9.42 -0.27 -11.62
C ARG A 421 -8.36 -0.39 -10.54
N ALA A 422 -8.41 -1.42 -9.70
CA ALA A 422 -7.41 -1.65 -8.65
C ALA A 422 -5.99 -1.78 -9.24
N ALA A 423 -5.83 -2.53 -10.33
CA ALA A 423 -4.56 -2.64 -11.05
C ALA A 423 -4.09 -1.30 -11.62
N VAL A 424 -4.98 -0.54 -12.27
CA VAL A 424 -4.63 0.78 -12.83
C VAL A 424 -4.16 1.72 -11.74
N VAL A 425 -4.91 1.86 -10.64
CA VAL A 425 -4.56 2.74 -9.52
C VAL A 425 -3.27 2.29 -8.83
N ALA A 426 -3.07 0.99 -8.63
CA ALA A 426 -1.83 0.46 -8.09
C ALA A 426 -0.62 0.78 -8.99
N SER A 427 -0.83 0.85 -10.30
CA SER A 427 0.19 1.20 -11.29
C SER A 427 0.41 2.69 -11.51
N GLU A 428 -0.38 3.60 -10.93
CA GLU A 428 -0.30 5.04 -11.24
C GLU A 428 1.03 5.70 -10.82
N ASN A 429 1.70 5.17 -9.79
CA ASN A 429 3.03 5.63 -9.39
C ASN A 429 4.17 4.88 -10.09
N LEU A 430 3.83 3.78 -10.77
CA LEU A 430 4.79 2.99 -11.52
C LEU A 430 5.11 3.73 -12.82
N GLY A 431 6.39 3.77 -13.15
CA GLY A 431 6.83 4.48 -14.33
C GLY A 431 8.28 4.89 -14.24
N PRO A 432 8.85 5.35 -15.37
CA PRO A 432 10.22 5.80 -15.36
C PRO A 432 10.27 7.04 -14.49
N ASN A 433 11.06 7.00 -13.41
CA ASN A 433 11.52 8.22 -12.76
C ASN A 433 12.50 8.89 -13.72
N CYS A 434 11.95 9.57 -14.72
CA CYS A 434 12.73 10.30 -15.70
C CYS A 434 13.42 11.44 -14.98
N TYR A 435 14.73 11.31 -14.78
CA TYR A 435 15.54 12.44 -14.40
C TYR A 435 15.56 13.42 -15.58
N PRO A 436 15.01 14.64 -15.45
CA PRO A 436 15.14 15.62 -16.51
C PRO A 436 16.64 15.89 -16.72
N ARG A 437 17.13 15.69 -17.94
CA ARG A 437 18.55 15.83 -18.34
C ARG A 437 19.12 17.25 -18.18
N CYS A 438 18.50 18.14 -17.40
CA CYS A 438 19.08 19.42 -17.02
C CYS A 438 20.18 19.15 -15.98
N VAL A 439 21.32 18.65 -16.45
CA VAL A 439 22.59 18.81 -15.74
C VAL A 439 22.96 20.29 -15.84
N PHE A 440 23.13 20.91 -14.68
CA PHE A 440 23.60 22.29 -14.60
C PHE A 440 25.06 22.33 -15.03
N ASP A 441 25.35 23.07 -16.10
CA ASP A 441 26.71 23.35 -16.53
C ASP A 441 27.32 24.31 -15.51
N TRP A 442 28.25 23.81 -14.69
CA TRP A 442 28.77 24.55 -13.55
C TRP A 442 29.59 25.77 -13.98
N ASP A 443 30.24 25.69 -15.15
CA ASP A 443 31.00 26.78 -15.75
C ASP A 443 30.56 26.99 -17.22
N PRO A 444 29.72 27.98 -17.50
CA PRO A 444 29.27 28.25 -18.87
C PRO A 444 30.40 28.82 -19.77
N GLU A 445 31.57 29.12 -19.23
CA GLU A 445 32.72 29.62 -20.00
C GLU A 445 33.59 28.48 -20.58
N THR A 446 33.42 27.24 -20.12
CA THR A 446 34.11 26.09 -20.72
C THR A 446 33.44 25.73 -22.05
N PRO A 447 34.22 25.46 -23.13
CA PRO A 447 33.66 25.03 -24.40
C PRO A 447 32.98 23.65 -24.35
N GLU A 448 33.27 22.89 -23.31
CA GLU A 448 32.72 21.57 -23.02
C GLU A 448 31.77 21.69 -21.82
N LEU A 449 30.68 20.91 -21.81
CA LEU A 449 29.76 20.84 -20.68
C LEU A 449 30.52 20.30 -19.45
N ASP A 450 30.62 21.08 -18.38
CA ASP A 450 31.17 20.65 -17.10
C ASP A 450 30.13 19.75 -16.40
N HIS A 451 30.02 18.52 -16.89
CA HIS A 451 29.19 17.49 -16.28
C HIS A 451 30.00 16.81 -15.17
N VAL A 452 29.70 17.12 -13.92
CA VAL A 452 30.16 16.33 -12.76
C VAL A 452 28.95 15.68 -12.11
N CYS A 453 28.21 14.90 -12.89
CA CYS A 453 27.15 14.06 -12.35
C CYS A 453 27.31 12.65 -12.88
N ASP A 454 28.00 11.80 -12.10
CA ASP A 454 27.71 10.37 -12.14
C ASP A 454 26.31 10.20 -11.52
N VAL A 455 25.30 10.00 -12.35
CA VAL A 455 23.97 9.60 -11.89
C VAL A 455 24.02 8.11 -11.63
N GLY A 456 24.62 7.74 -10.51
CA GLY A 456 24.53 6.42 -9.93
C GLY A 456 23.36 6.39 -8.96
N ALA A 457 22.58 5.31 -8.97
CA ALA A 457 21.79 4.96 -7.82
C ALA A 457 22.76 4.43 -6.77
N ILE A 458 23.12 5.25 -5.79
CA ILE A 458 23.77 4.72 -4.59
C ILE A 458 22.66 4.09 -3.76
N ILE A 459 22.30 2.85 -4.11
CA ILE A 459 21.56 2.00 -3.20
C ILE A 459 22.59 1.61 -2.14
N PHE A 460 22.44 2.13 -0.92
CA PHE A 460 23.26 1.72 0.21
C PHE A 460 22.88 0.29 0.61
N THR A 461 23.30 -0.69 -0.16
CA THR A 461 23.43 -2.05 0.36
C THR A 461 24.85 -2.17 0.90
N GLU A 462 25.04 -2.88 2.02
CA GLU A 462 26.38 -3.06 2.59
C GLU A 462 27.36 -3.79 1.63
N ASN A 463 26.91 -4.28 0.46
CA ASN A 463 27.74 -4.98 -0.54
C ASN A 463 27.19 -4.96 -2.01
N SER A 464 27.10 -3.84 -2.74
CA SER A 464 26.74 -3.90 -4.19
C SER A 464 27.63 -3.12 -5.15
N GLU A 465 28.02 -3.79 -6.23
CA GLU A 465 28.64 -3.26 -7.45
C GLU A 465 27.66 -2.39 -8.26
N ASP A 466 28.20 -1.40 -8.99
CA ASP A 466 27.47 -0.46 -9.85
C ASP A 466 26.63 -1.17 -10.94
N ARG A 467 25.32 -0.94 -10.96
CA ARG A 467 24.43 -1.36 -12.06
C ARG A 467 24.16 -0.18 -13.01
N GLY A 468 24.41 -0.39 -14.31
CA GLY A 468 24.16 0.62 -15.36
C GLY A 468 22.68 0.75 -15.73
N ALA A 469 22.23 1.99 -16.00
CA ALA A 469 20.85 2.34 -16.33
C ALA A 469 20.46 2.07 -17.79
N ALA A 470 19.19 1.74 -18.03
CA ALA A 470 18.61 1.53 -19.36
C ALA A 470 18.17 2.85 -20.04
N VAL A 471 17.76 2.77 -21.30
CA VAL A 471 17.35 3.90 -22.14
C VAL A 471 15.83 4.08 -22.09
N CYS A 472 15.33 5.29 -21.79
CA CYS A 472 13.89 5.56 -21.86
C CYS A 472 13.36 5.42 -23.30
N PRO A 473 12.21 4.76 -23.52
CA PRO A 473 11.55 4.76 -24.82
C PRO A 473 11.06 6.17 -25.15
N ARG A 474 11.27 6.59 -26.41
CA ARG A 474 10.59 7.79 -26.94
C ARG A 474 9.10 7.50 -26.94
N GLY A 475 8.33 8.21 -26.11
CA GLY A 475 6.88 8.13 -26.13
C GLY A 475 6.37 8.24 -27.57
N ARG A 476 5.75 7.17 -28.09
CA ARG A 476 4.97 7.26 -29.32
C ARG A 476 3.86 8.25 -29.04
N ARG A 477 3.74 9.30 -29.87
CA ARG A 477 2.50 10.06 -29.94
C ARG A 477 1.39 9.07 -30.28
N VAL A 478 0.53 8.77 -29.31
CA VAL A 478 -0.71 8.05 -29.54
C VAL A 478 -1.48 8.86 -30.58
N GLY A 479 -1.64 8.31 -31.77
CA GLY A 479 -2.49 8.89 -32.79
C GLY A 479 -3.89 9.01 -32.22
N GLN A 480 -4.50 10.19 -32.36
CA GLN A 480 -5.89 10.45 -31.97
C GLN A 480 -6.80 9.30 -32.43
N PRO A 481 -7.55 8.64 -31.52
CA PRO A 481 -8.65 7.79 -31.96
C PRO A 481 -9.71 8.69 -32.61
N GLY A 482 -9.97 8.44 -33.89
CA GLY A 482 -11.07 9.04 -34.60
C GLY A 482 -12.41 8.62 -33.97
N ARG A 483 -13.24 9.62 -33.65
CA ARG A 483 -14.71 9.57 -33.57
C ARG A 483 -15.33 8.31 -32.93
N LEU A 484 -15.55 8.38 -31.61
CA LEU A 484 -16.78 7.86 -31.01
C LEU A 484 -17.46 9.02 -30.27
N ALA A 485 -18.38 9.70 -30.96
CA ALA A 485 -19.26 10.70 -30.38
C ALA A 485 -20.65 10.09 -30.24
N ALA A 486 -20.96 9.56 -29.05
CA ALA A 486 -22.30 9.51 -28.47
C ALA A 486 -22.23 8.87 -27.07
N LEU A 487 -23.02 9.42 -26.15
CA LEU A 487 -23.30 8.95 -24.78
C LEU A 487 -22.29 9.33 -23.69
N LEU A 488 -22.54 10.49 -23.08
CA LEU A 488 -22.86 10.68 -21.65
C LEU A 488 -22.44 12.08 -21.18
N HIS A 489 -23.35 13.05 -21.32
CA HIS A 489 -23.35 14.25 -20.49
C HIS A 489 -24.49 14.10 -19.47
N ARG A 490 -24.12 13.89 -18.20
CA ARG A 490 -24.97 14.24 -17.06
C ARG A 490 -24.16 15.06 -16.06
N PRO A 491 -24.70 16.16 -15.52
CA PRO A 491 -23.95 17.05 -14.64
C PRO A 491 -23.93 16.52 -13.20
N HIS A 492 -22.74 16.46 -12.60
CA HIS A 492 -22.55 16.30 -11.16
C HIS A 492 -23.16 17.51 -10.43
N ARG A 493 -24.20 17.27 -9.63
CA ARG A 493 -24.63 18.18 -8.57
C ARG A 493 -23.75 17.92 -7.35
N ARG A 494 -22.81 18.82 -7.06
CA ARG A 494 -22.19 18.93 -5.74
C ARG A 494 -23.29 19.23 -4.71
N ARG A 495 -23.53 18.30 -3.78
CA ARG A 495 -24.33 18.58 -2.57
C ARG A 495 -23.39 19.09 -1.48
N ALA A 496 -23.69 20.27 -0.96
CA ALA A 496 -23.08 20.81 0.24
C ALA A 496 -23.48 19.94 1.45
N ARG A 497 -22.50 19.47 2.23
CA ARG A 497 -22.72 18.88 3.56
C ARG A 497 -23.07 20.01 4.56
N PRO A 498 -23.98 19.76 5.52
CA PRO A 498 -24.31 20.74 6.56
C PRO A 498 -23.19 20.82 7.60
N ALA A 499 -22.92 22.04 8.06
CA ALA A 499 -21.92 22.35 9.07
C ALA A 499 -22.26 21.70 10.43
N LEU A 500 -21.39 20.80 10.90
CA LEU A 500 -21.36 20.30 12.27
C LEU A 500 -20.95 21.43 13.23
N ARG A 501 -21.82 21.71 14.21
CA ARG A 501 -21.54 22.61 15.34
C ARG A 501 -20.46 21.99 16.22
N ARG A 502 -19.28 22.62 16.29
CA ARG A 502 -18.26 22.33 17.31
C ARG A 502 -18.73 22.83 18.68
N GLY A 503 -19.04 21.90 19.58
CA GLY A 503 -19.07 22.13 21.02
C GLY A 503 -17.63 22.10 21.56
N GLY A 504 -17.23 23.16 22.26
CA GLY A 504 -15.88 23.29 22.82
C GLY A 504 -15.70 22.50 24.12
N LEU A 505 -14.62 21.73 24.20
CA LEU A 505 -14.04 21.21 25.43
C LEU A 505 -12.53 21.44 25.37
N GLN A 506 -12.01 22.18 26.36
CA GLN A 506 -10.57 22.46 26.51
C GLN A 506 -9.82 21.23 27.04
N PRO A 507 -8.64 20.88 26.50
CA PRO A 507 -7.78 19.89 27.13
C PRO A 507 -6.90 20.53 28.22
N ARG A 508 -6.90 19.92 29.41
CA ARG A 508 -5.89 20.13 30.44
C ARG A 508 -4.70 19.22 30.15
N ALA A 509 -3.55 19.80 29.83
CA ALA A 509 -2.30 19.06 29.73
C ALA A 509 -1.82 18.61 31.12
N ARG A 510 -1.56 17.31 31.29
CA ARG A 510 -0.74 16.76 32.38
C ARG A 510 0.49 16.13 31.75
N ALA A 511 1.66 16.57 32.20
CA ALA A 511 2.94 16.00 31.80
C ALA A 511 3.15 14.64 32.48
N VAL A 512 3.48 13.63 31.68
CA VAL A 512 3.95 12.32 32.14
C VAL A 512 5.43 12.23 31.79
N ALA A 513 6.28 12.01 32.80
CA ALA A 513 7.72 11.84 32.62
C ALA A 513 8.04 10.36 32.41
N VAL A 514 8.58 10.01 31.24
CA VAL A 514 9.11 8.67 30.95
C VAL A 514 10.63 8.71 31.05
N ARG A 515 11.20 7.77 31.81
CA ARG A 515 12.63 7.68 32.13
C ARG A 515 13.26 6.64 31.19
N ALA A 516 14.01 7.08 30.17
CA ALA A 516 14.75 6.19 29.27
C ALA A 516 16.01 5.63 29.95
N ARG A 517 16.25 4.32 29.76
CA ARG A 517 17.50 3.63 30.11
C ARG A 517 18.45 3.61 28.91
N SER A 518 19.74 3.62 29.20
CA SER A 518 20.90 3.76 28.31
C SER A 518 21.20 2.56 27.39
N ALA A 519 21.54 2.84 26.14
CA ALA A 519 22.42 2.07 25.25
C ALA A 519 23.10 3.13 24.34
N GLY A 520 24.43 3.30 24.31
CA GLY A 520 25.42 2.42 23.71
C GLY A 520 26.09 3.20 22.58
N ASP A 521 27.16 3.94 22.89
CA ASP A 521 27.85 4.83 21.93
C ASP A 521 28.57 4.02 20.84
N VAL A 522 28.25 4.28 19.57
CA VAL A 522 29.02 3.80 18.41
C VAL A 522 30.07 4.85 18.04
N LEU A 523 31.34 4.48 18.20
CA LEU A 523 32.50 5.30 17.85
C LEU A 523 32.92 5.03 16.39
N LEU A 524 32.61 5.95 15.47
CA LEU A 524 33.09 5.88 14.08
C LEU A 524 34.60 6.17 14.01
N ARG A 525 35.39 5.16 13.63
CA ARG A 525 36.83 5.24 13.42
C ARG A 525 37.13 5.42 11.92
N LEU A 526 37.61 6.58 11.53
CA LEU A 526 38.10 6.83 10.17
C LEU A 526 39.50 6.22 9.99
N VAL A 527 39.65 5.31 9.01
CA VAL A 527 40.96 4.84 8.53
C VAL A 527 41.16 5.35 7.10
N PRO A 528 42.16 6.20 6.82
CA PRO A 528 42.47 6.58 5.46
C PRO A 528 43.28 5.48 4.76
N GLY A 529 42.76 4.96 3.64
CA GLY A 529 43.49 4.09 2.74
C GLY A 529 44.56 4.86 1.97
N VAL A 530 45.80 4.38 2.00
CA VAL A 530 46.91 4.90 1.19
C VAL A 530 47.02 4.01 -0.05
N GLY A 531 46.70 4.55 -1.23
CA GLY A 531 46.93 3.87 -2.50
C GLY A 531 48.42 3.88 -2.88
N GLU A 532 48.96 2.72 -3.21
CA GLU A 532 50.29 2.54 -3.80
C GLU A 532 50.32 3.05 -5.25
N SER A 533 50.61 4.35 -5.44
CA SER A 533 51.39 4.80 -6.61
C SER A 533 51.84 6.25 -6.40
N GLY A 534 53.12 6.42 -6.06
CA GLY A 534 53.74 7.71 -5.79
C GLY A 534 53.94 8.57 -7.04
N ARG A 535 52.88 9.22 -7.55
CA ARG A 535 52.99 10.40 -8.42
C ARG A 535 52.04 11.51 -7.99
N ARG A 536 52.61 12.67 -7.63
CA ARG A 536 51.88 13.90 -7.30
C ARG A 536 51.31 14.53 -8.58
N LEU A 537 50.00 14.74 -8.63
CA LEU A 537 49.35 15.72 -9.50
C LEU A 537 49.08 17.02 -8.70
N PRO A 538 49.30 18.22 -9.27
CA PRO A 538 48.94 19.48 -8.62
C PRO A 538 47.47 19.79 -8.87
N GLY A 539 46.68 19.90 -7.78
CA GLY A 539 45.27 20.31 -7.83
C GLY A 539 44.35 19.38 -7.06
N ALA A 540 44.50 19.31 -5.74
CA ALA A 540 43.50 18.70 -4.87
C ALA A 540 42.64 19.81 -4.27
N VAL A 541 41.44 20.01 -4.83
CA VAL A 541 40.38 20.76 -4.16
C VAL A 541 39.78 19.85 -3.08
N ARG A 542 39.77 20.34 -1.84
CA ARG A 542 39.13 19.67 -0.70
C ARG A 542 37.62 19.63 -0.92
N CYS A 543 37.01 18.45 -0.91
CA CYS A 543 35.58 18.29 -0.72
C CYS A 543 35.20 18.91 0.63
N LEU A 544 34.42 19.99 0.59
CA LEU A 544 33.80 20.60 1.77
C LEU A 544 32.35 20.09 1.82
N LEU A 545 32.17 18.91 2.42
CA LEU A 545 30.86 18.45 2.85
C LEU A 545 30.44 19.30 4.06
N ARG A 546 29.55 20.27 3.84
CA ARG A 546 28.76 20.86 4.94
C ARG A 546 27.69 19.84 5.32
N HIS A 547 27.92 19.13 6.42
CA HIS A 547 26.84 18.42 7.11
C HIS A 547 25.85 19.45 7.66
N VAL A 548 24.58 19.31 7.29
CA VAL A 548 23.47 19.85 8.08
C VAL A 548 23.14 18.78 9.12
N VAL A 549 23.65 18.96 10.34
CA VAL A 549 23.16 18.21 11.51
C VAL A 549 21.90 18.93 11.98
N ILE A 550 20.74 18.31 11.79
CA ILE A 550 19.52 18.73 12.49
C ILE A 550 19.58 18.08 13.87
N ASP A 551 20.12 18.82 14.83
CA ASP A 551 20.02 18.47 16.25
C ASP A 551 18.60 18.81 16.72
N MET A 552 17.74 17.79 16.86
CA MET A 552 16.41 17.91 17.47
C MET A 552 16.46 17.83 19.00
N SER A 553 17.52 18.33 19.63
CA SER A 553 17.57 18.51 21.08
C SER A 553 18.09 19.91 21.45
N LYS A 554 17.17 20.86 21.62
CA LYS A 554 17.21 21.94 22.65
C LYS A 554 16.08 22.94 22.43
N GLY A 555 14.94 22.65 23.06
CA GLY A 555 14.09 23.71 23.58
C GLY A 555 14.75 24.30 24.82
N THR A 556 15.23 25.54 24.75
CA THR A 556 15.27 26.51 25.86
C THR A 556 15.82 27.85 25.37
N CYS A 557 14.97 28.87 25.35
CA CYS A 557 15.41 30.28 25.29
C CYS A 557 16.04 30.66 26.63
N HIS A 558 17.32 31.02 26.66
CA HIS A 558 17.89 31.84 27.72
C HIS A 558 18.56 33.09 27.14
N SER A 559 18.09 34.23 27.65
CA SER A 559 18.63 35.57 27.49
C SER A 559 20.03 35.65 28.13
N MET A 560 21.02 36.18 27.40
CA MET A 560 22.29 36.61 27.97
C MET A 560 22.24 38.11 28.29
N ALA A 561 22.27 38.43 29.58
CA ALA A 561 22.78 39.69 30.10
C ALA A 561 24.07 39.40 30.89
N GLY A 562 25.12 40.14 30.57
CA GLY A 562 26.49 39.87 30.99
C GLY A 562 26.80 40.10 32.47
N GLY A 563 27.99 39.62 32.86
CA GLY A 563 28.60 39.89 34.16
C GLY A 563 29.80 39.00 34.40
N ALA A 564 31.00 39.55 34.22
CA ALA A 564 32.27 38.90 34.51
C ALA A 564 32.43 38.54 36.00
N ARG A 565 33.05 37.38 36.29
CA ARG A 565 34.00 37.20 37.40
C ARG A 565 34.81 35.90 37.26
N LEU A 566 36.09 36.03 37.56
CA LEU A 566 37.10 34.98 37.70
C LEU A 566 36.92 34.26 39.05
N ASP A 567 37.11 32.95 39.09
CA ASP A 567 38.10 32.23 39.92
C ASP A 567 37.73 30.74 40.15
N GLY A 568 38.71 29.87 39.89
CA GLY A 568 39.14 28.75 40.74
C GLY A 568 38.26 27.50 40.91
N GLY A 569 38.85 26.32 40.70
CA GLY A 569 38.51 25.13 41.49
C GLY A 569 38.42 23.80 40.74
N GLU A 570 39.51 23.05 40.84
CA GLU A 570 39.74 21.60 40.81
C GLU A 570 38.58 20.57 40.65
N ARG A 571 38.96 19.52 39.88
CA ARG A 571 38.51 18.11 39.75
C ARG A 571 37.90 17.41 40.97
N PRO A 572 37.28 16.20 40.81
CA PRO A 572 37.34 15.27 39.67
C PRO A 572 36.05 15.08 38.87
#